data_AF-A0A1I3VPM4-F1
#
_entry.id   AF-A0A1I3VPM4-F1
#
_cell.length_a   1.000
_cell.length_b   1.000
_cell.length_c   1.000
_cell.angle_alpha   90.00
_cell.angle_beta   90.00
_cell.angle_gamma   90.00
#
_symmetry.space_group_name_H-M   'P 1'
#
loop_
_entity.id
_entity.type
_entity.pdbx_description
1 polymer ?
#
loop_
_entity_poly.entity_id
_entity_poly.type
_entity_poly.pdbx_seq_one_letter_code
_entity_poly.pdbx_strand_id
1 'polypeptide(L)'
;MRLHLSSKWLVGIAIAVFVAVLSGYFFVGRGTTGLGGSMQLPAVVDYNFHIRPVLSDKCFACHGPDKNAREADLRLDTEEGAYKALVETAGMHAIVPGHPDRSEAYRRITSSDESVKMPPVSSNLALTDYEVRLIER
;
A
#
# COMPACT_ATOMS: atom_id res chain seq x y z
N MET A 1 -74.68 19.90 -15.13
CA MET A 1 -73.52 19.69 -14.24
C MET A 1 -72.28 19.50 -15.10
N ARG A 2 -71.63 20.59 -15.53
CA ARG A 2 -70.40 20.56 -16.35
C ARG A 2 -69.21 20.81 -15.40
N LEU A 3 -68.41 19.77 -15.18
CA LEU A 3 -67.17 19.86 -14.41
C LEU A 3 -66.13 20.62 -15.25
N HIS A 4 -65.86 21.87 -14.87
CA HIS A 4 -64.77 22.67 -15.43
C HIS A 4 -63.45 22.17 -14.86
N LEU A 5 -62.79 21.25 -15.57
CA LEU A 5 -61.43 20.83 -15.25
C LEU A 5 -60.47 21.95 -15.69
N SER A 6 -60.00 22.75 -14.73
CA SER A 6 -59.12 23.88 -15.01
C SER A 6 -57.78 23.41 -15.60
N SER A 7 -57.32 24.10 -16.65
CA SER A 7 -56.06 23.88 -17.37
C SER A 7 -54.80 23.88 -16.47
N LYS A 8 -54.93 24.33 -15.22
CA LYS A 8 -53.86 24.35 -14.21
C LYS A 8 -53.43 22.95 -13.77
N TRP A 9 -54.31 21.95 -13.85
CA TRP A 9 -53.98 20.57 -13.47
C TRP A 9 -53.21 19.81 -14.56
N LEU A 10 -53.44 20.12 -15.84
CA LEU A 10 -52.72 19.52 -16.95
C LEU A 10 -51.25 19.99 -17.01
N VAL A 11 -50.98 21.24 -16.65
CA VAL A 11 -49.62 21.80 -16.59
C VAL A 11 -48.81 21.19 -15.43
N GLY A 12 -49.44 20.95 -14.28
CA GLY A 12 -48.78 20.33 -13.12
C GLY A 12 -48.33 18.89 -13.37
N ILE A 13 -49.14 18.10 -14.09
CA ILE A 13 -48.82 16.70 -14.43
C ILE A 13 -47.66 16.65 -15.46
N ALA A 14 -47.63 17.56 -16.44
CA ALA A 14 -46.57 17.62 -17.43
C ALA A 14 -45.19 17.96 -16.82
N ILE A 15 -45.14 18.84 -15.81
CA ILE A 15 -43.89 19.22 -15.12
C ILE A 15 -43.36 18.07 -14.26
N ALA A 16 -44.24 17.33 -13.57
CA ALA A 16 -43.84 16.19 -12.72
C ALA A 16 -43.23 15.04 -13.54
N VAL A 17 -43.75 14.78 -14.75
CA VAL A 17 -43.21 13.74 -15.65
C VAL A 17 -41.87 14.15 -16.25
N PHE A 18 -41.66 15.44 -16.55
CA PHE A 18 -40.38 15.93 -17.12
C PHE A 18 -39.23 15.88 -16.09
N VAL A 19 -39.50 16.17 -14.81
CA VAL A 19 -38.51 16.06 -13.72
C VAL A 19 -38.14 14.60 -13.42
N ALA A 20 -39.10 13.68 -13.53
CA ALA A 20 -38.84 12.25 -13.32
C ALA A 20 -37.96 11.64 -14.44
N VAL A 21 -38.15 12.08 -15.69
CA VAL A 21 -37.33 11.60 -16.82
C VAL A 21 -35.90 12.14 -16.74
N LEU A 22 -35.68 13.41 -16.34
CA LEU A 22 -34.33 13.96 -16.17
C LEU A 22 -33.55 13.36 -14.98
N SER A 23 -34.24 12.97 -13.91
CA SER A 23 -33.61 12.25 -12.77
C SER A 23 -33.27 10.79 -13.08
N GLY A 24 -33.97 10.15 -14.04
CA GLY A 24 -33.71 8.77 -14.45
C GLY A 24 -32.47 8.58 -15.33
N TYR A 25 -32.09 9.59 -16.12
CA TYR A 25 -30.92 9.51 -17.01
C TYR A 25 -29.57 9.65 -16.28
N PHE A 26 -29.56 10.16 -15.05
CA PHE A 26 -28.32 10.32 -14.28
C PHE A 26 -27.78 9.03 -13.65
N PHE A 27 -28.59 7.96 -13.60
CA PHE A 27 -28.21 6.73 -12.88
C PHE A 27 -27.65 5.60 -13.77
N VAL A 28 -27.72 5.71 -15.10
CA VAL A 28 -27.31 4.64 -16.03
C VAL A 28 -25.84 4.77 -16.48
N GLY A 29 -25.14 5.83 -16.07
CA GLY A 29 -23.80 6.17 -16.58
C GLY A 29 -22.60 5.86 -15.67
N ARG A 30 -22.76 5.20 -14.52
CA ARG A 30 -21.64 4.98 -13.59
C ARG A 30 -21.20 3.51 -13.60
N GLY A 31 -20.52 3.14 -14.69
CA GLY A 31 -19.77 1.90 -14.75
C GLY A 31 -18.80 1.80 -13.57
N THR A 32 -19.01 0.81 -12.72
CA THR A 32 -18.10 0.43 -11.65
C THR A 32 -16.87 -0.23 -12.27
N THR A 33 -15.93 0.55 -12.79
CA THR A 33 -14.55 0.06 -12.90
C THR A 33 -14.01 -0.06 -11.50
N GLY A 34 -14.07 -1.28 -10.96
CA GLY A 34 -13.42 -1.65 -9.71
C GLY A 34 -11.94 -1.25 -9.80
N LEU A 35 -11.54 -0.34 -8.91
CA LEU A 35 -10.15 0.05 -8.70
C LEU A 35 -9.44 -1.07 -7.92
N GLY A 36 -9.32 -2.24 -8.55
CA GLY A 36 -8.47 -3.34 -8.13
C GLY A 36 -7.30 -3.46 -9.09
N GLY A 37 -6.60 -2.35 -9.35
CA GLY A 37 -5.36 -2.39 -10.11
C GLY A 37 -4.30 -3.07 -9.27
N SER A 38 -4.02 -4.35 -9.55
CA SER A 38 -2.81 -5.00 -9.04
C SER A 38 -1.62 -4.15 -9.49
N MET A 39 -0.92 -3.48 -8.56
CA MET A 39 0.32 -2.79 -8.90
C MET A 39 1.27 -3.83 -9.51
N GLN A 40 1.49 -3.70 -10.81
CA GLN A 40 2.39 -4.55 -11.57
C GLN A 40 3.81 -4.24 -11.10
N LEU A 41 4.58 -5.27 -10.74
CA LEU A 41 6.00 -5.07 -10.44
C LEU A 41 6.73 -4.55 -11.68
N PRO A 42 7.71 -3.64 -11.51
CA PRO A 42 8.52 -3.18 -12.62
C PRO A 42 9.34 -4.36 -13.18
N ALA A 43 9.62 -4.32 -14.49
CA ALA A 43 10.42 -5.35 -15.14
C ALA A 43 11.86 -5.40 -14.60
N VAL A 44 12.38 -4.23 -14.19
CA VAL A 44 13.68 -4.07 -13.54
C VAL A 44 13.46 -3.31 -12.24
N VAL A 45 13.91 -3.88 -11.13
CA VAL A 45 13.88 -3.21 -9.83
C VAL A 45 15.11 -2.32 -9.72
N ASP A 46 14.86 -1.05 -9.40
CA ASP A 46 15.90 -0.05 -9.14
C ASP A 46 15.88 0.31 -7.65
N TYR A 47 17.06 0.28 -7.03
CA TYR A 47 17.19 0.54 -5.61
C TYR A 47 16.69 1.94 -5.23
N ASN A 48 17.07 2.98 -5.96
CA ASN A 48 16.75 4.36 -5.57
C ASN A 48 15.28 4.71 -5.78
N PHE A 49 14.65 4.16 -6.82
CA PHE A 49 13.26 4.48 -7.14
C PHE A 49 12.24 3.55 -6.47
N HIS A 50 12.60 2.29 -6.21
CA HIS A 50 11.65 1.30 -5.72
C HIS A 50 11.94 0.81 -4.30
N ILE A 51 13.20 0.54 -3.95
CA ILE A 51 13.55 -0.08 -2.66
C ILE A 51 13.80 0.95 -1.56
N ARG A 52 14.64 1.95 -1.85
CA ARG A 52 15.04 2.99 -0.90
C ARG A 52 13.84 3.77 -0.32
N PRO A 53 12.79 4.13 -1.08
CA PRO A 53 11.62 4.77 -0.49
C PRO A 53 10.92 3.89 0.55
N VAL A 54 10.80 2.58 0.30
CA VAL A 54 10.22 1.62 1.24
C VAL A 54 11.07 1.52 2.51
N LEU A 55 12.39 1.35 2.36
CA LEU A 55 13.29 1.26 3.50
C LEU A 55 13.34 2.57 4.32
N SER A 56 13.29 3.71 3.64
CA SER A 56 13.27 5.02 4.30
C SER A 56 12.01 5.26 5.11
N ASP A 57 10.86 4.82 4.60
CA ASP A 57 9.57 5.01 5.27
C ASP A 57 9.36 3.98 6.39
N LYS A 58 9.81 2.74 6.20
CA LYS A 58 9.45 1.61 7.07
C LYS A 58 10.56 1.11 7.99
N CYS A 59 11.83 1.38 7.69
CA CYS A 59 12.96 0.70 8.34
C CYS A 59 13.97 1.67 8.98
N PHE A 60 14.27 2.81 8.35
CA PHE A 60 15.38 3.67 8.78
C PHE A 60 15.15 4.38 10.13
N ALA A 61 13.92 4.44 10.63
CA ALA A 61 13.65 4.97 11.96
C ALA A 61 14.40 4.18 13.06
N CYS A 62 14.43 2.84 12.95
CA CYS A 62 15.10 1.96 13.92
C CYS A 62 16.39 1.32 13.40
N HIS A 63 16.63 1.31 12.08
CA HIS A 63 17.82 0.68 11.47
C HIS A 63 18.54 1.61 10.48
N GLY A 64 18.43 2.92 10.69
CA GLY A 64 19.03 3.95 9.85
C GLY A 64 20.23 4.65 10.50
N PRO A 65 20.53 5.90 10.10
CA PRO A 65 21.75 6.60 10.49
C PRO A 65 21.79 7.09 11.96
N ASP A 66 20.64 7.21 12.62
CA ASP A 66 20.58 7.67 14.01
C ASP A 66 21.04 6.57 14.97
N LYS A 67 22.25 6.75 15.53
CA LYS A 67 22.84 5.79 16.47
C LYS A 67 22.03 5.62 17.76
N ASN A 68 21.25 6.62 18.18
CA ASN A 68 20.52 6.56 19.45
C ASN A 68 19.22 5.76 19.33
N ALA A 69 18.60 5.78 18.15
CA ALA A 69 17.40 4.99 17.84
C ALA A 69 17.73 3.61 17.26
N ARG A 70 19.00 3.35 16.91
CA ARG A 70 19.39 2.16 16.14
C ARG A 70 19.38 0.88 16.95
N GLU A 71 18.52 -0.04 16.54
CA GLU A 71 18.41 -1.38 17.09
C GLU A 71 19.40 -2.34 16.43
N ALA A 72 19.92 -3.28 17.24
CA ALA A 72 20.87 -4.33 16.84
C ALA A 72 22.15 -3.84 16.12
N ASP A 73 22.51 -2.56 16.27
CA ASP A 73 23.57 -1.87 15.51
C ASP A 73 23.41 -1.97 13.98
N LEU A 74 22.23 -2.38 13.49
CA LEU A 74 21.97 -2.65 12.08
C LEU A 74 21.78 -1.36 11.29
N ARG A 75 22.45 -1.27 10.14
CA ARG A 75 22.39 -0.13 9.21
C ARG A 75 21.84 -0.60 7.87
N LEU A 76 20.57 -0.33 7.60
CA LEU A 76 19.95 -0.62 6.30
C LEU A 76 20.08 0.56 5.31
N ASP A 77 20.50 1.72 5.80
CA ASP A 77 20.68 2.95 5.00
C ASP A 77 22.00 3.00 4.24
N THR A 78 22.95 2.10 4.53
CA THR A 78 24.22 1.97 3.81
C THR A 78 24.41 0.54 3.30
N GLU A 79 25.08 0.40 2.16
CA GLU A 79 25.33 -0.90 1.54
C GLU A 79 26.19 -1.79 2.43
N GLU A 80 27.28 -1.25 2.98
CA GLU A 80 28.21 -1.98 3.85
C GLU A 80 27.51 -2.44 5.13
N GLY A 81 26.56 -1.64 5.62
CA GLY A 81 25.77 -1.93 6.81
C GLY A 81 24.77 -3.06 6.57
N ALA A 82 24.08 -3.00 5.43
CA ALA A 82 23.02 -3.94 5.08
C ALA A 82 23.57 -5.35 4.81
N TYR A 83 24.79 -5.43 4.28
CA TYR A 83 25.46 -6.70 3.98
C TYR A 83 26.40 -7.17 5.09
N LYS A 84 26.57 -6.41 6.17
CA LYS A 84 27.39 -6.85 7.31
C LYS A 84 26.77 -8.06 7.99
N ALA A 85 27.61 -8.93 8.53
CA ALA A 85 27.15 -9.98 9.43
C ALA A 85 26.45 -9.36 10.66
N LEU A 86 25.32 -9.96 11.04
CA LEU A 86 24.53 -9.56 12.20
C LEU A 86 25.30 -9.85 13.48
N VAL A 87 25.26 -8.89 14.41
CA VAL A 87 25.94 -9.00 15.70
C VAL A 87 25.26 -10.04 16.58
N GLU A 88 23.93 -10.06 16.59
CA GLU A 88 23.13 -10.91 17.48
C GLU A 88 22.93 -12.33 16.94
N THR A 89 23.14 -12.56 15.65
CA THR A 89 22.92 -13.86 15.01
C THR A 89 24.13 -14.25 14.18
N ALA A 90 25.03 -15.02 14.81
CA ALA A 90 26.30 -15.40 14.22
C ALA A 90 26.11 -16.11 12.86
N GLY A 91 26.84 -15.63 11.84
CA GLY A 91 26.81 -16.20 10.49
C GLY A 91 25.62 -15.77 9.63
N MET A 92 24.71 -14.94 10.15
CA MET A 92 23.56 -14.41 9.40
C MET A 92 23.81 -12.97 8.96
N HIS A 93 23.16 -12.56 7.88
CA HIS A 93 23.20 -11.20 7.34
C HIS A 93 21.78 -10.67 7.24
N ALA A 94 21.60 -9.35 7.41
CA ALA A 94 20.29 -8.73 7.20
C ALA A 94 19.85 -8.94 5.74
N ILE A 95 20.74 -8.63 4.80
CA ILE A 95 20.54 -8.83 3.37
C ILE A 95 21.70 -9.64 2.80
N VAL A 96 21.37 -10.70 2.07
CA VAL A 96 22.28 -11.46 1.22
C VAL A 96 21.92 -11.16 -0.23
N PRO A 97 22.79 -10.47 -1.00
CA PRO A 97 22.48 -10.03 -2.37
C PRO A 97 22.00 -11.18 -3.26
N GLY A 98 20.84 -11.02 -3.89
CA GLY A 98 20.23 -12.02 -4.78
C GLY A 98 19.66 -13.27 -4.08
N HIS A 99 19.62 -13.30 -2.75
CA HIS A 99 19.16 -14.45 -1.96
C HIS A 99 18.21 -14.01 -0.84
N PRO A 100 16.95 -13.64 -1.17
CA PRO A 100 15.97 -13.25 -0.16
C PRO A 100 15.71 -14.37 0.86
N ASP A 101 15.73 -15.64 0.43
CA ASP A 101 15.59 -16.82 1.27
C ASP A 101 16.69 -16.97 2.33
N ARG A 102 17.87 -16.39 2.08
CA ARG A 102 19.01 -16.37 3.00
C ARG A 102 19.15 -15.05 3.77
N SER A 103 18.24 -14.11 3.52
CA SER A 103 18.26 -12.77 4.12
C SER A 103 17.35 -12.72 5.35
N GLU A 104 17.92 -12.38 6.50
CA GLU A 104 17.15 -12.27 7.74
C GLU A 104 16.06 -11.19 7.65
N ALA A 105 16.32 -10.08 6.94
CA ALA A 105 15.33 -9.03 6.73
C ALA A 105 14.10 -9.58 6.00
N TYR A 106 14.28 -10.36 4.93
CA TYR A 106 13.18 -10.95 4.18
C TYR A 106 12.38 -11.92 5.06
N ARG A 107 13.07 -12.80 5.79
CA ARG A 107 12.43 -13.73 6.73
C ARG A 107 11.54 -13.02 7.75
N ARG A 108 11.97 -11.86 8.28
CA ARG A 108 11.22 -11.08 9.28
C ARG A 108 10.04 -10.32 8.67
N ILE A 109 10.17 -9.74 7.48
CA ILE A 109 9.05 -9.02 6.83
C ILE A 109 7.95 -9.97 6.38
N THR A 110 8.27 -11.22 6.05
CA THR A 110 7.29 -12.26 5.68
C THR A 110 6.84 -13.14 6.85
N SER A 111 7.33 -12.88 8.07
CA SER A 111 6.98 -13.67 9.24
C SER A 111 5.51 -13.48 9.64
N SER A 112 4.85 -14.57 10.04
CA SER A 112 3.56 -14.54 10.72
C SER A 112 3.68 -14.39 12.23
N ASP A 113 4.86 -14.64 12.80
CA ASP A 113 5.13 -14.48 14.22
C ASP A 113 5.41 -13.00 14.54
N GLU A 114 4.47 -12.37 15.24
CA GLU A 114 4.51 -10.96 15.63
C GLU A 114 5.70 -10.60 16.52
N SER A 115 6.27 -11.56 17.25
CA SER A 115 7.41 -11.32 18.15
C SER A 115 8.73 -11.06 17.41
N VAL A 116 8.82 -11.51 16.15
CA VAL A 116 10.01 -11.34 15.29
C VAL A 116 9.73 -10.55 14.02
N LYS A 117 8.45 -10.26 13.74
CA LYS A 117 8.01 -9.57 12.54
C LYS A 117 8.58 -8.16 12.48
N MET A 118 9.00 -7.77 11.28
CA MET A 118 9.45 -6.41 11.00
C MET A 118 8.59 -5.78 9.89
N PRO A 119 8.22 -4.50 9.99
CA PRO A 119 8.33 -3.65 11.18
C PRO A 119 7.55 -4.22 12.38
N PRO A 120 7.93 -3.88 13.63
CA PRO A 120 7.21 -4.34 14.80
C PRO A 120 5.76 -3.83 14.79
N VAL A 121 4.82 -4.62 15.29
CA VAL A 121 3.39 -4.23 15.35
C VAL A 121 3.19 -2.90 16.09
N SER A 122 4.00 -2.65 17.12
CA SER A 122 3.99 -1.41 17.92
C SER A 122 4.36 -0.15 17.12
N SER A 123 5.06 -0.29 16.00
CA SER A 123 5.41 0.85 15.13
C SER A 123 4.22 1.39 14.33
N ASN A 124 3.12 0.62 14.24
CA ASN A 124 1.98 0.88 13.34
C ASN A 124 2.38 1.00 11.85
N LEU A 125 3.56 0.51 11.48
CA LEU A 125 4.03 0.42 10.10
C LEU A 125 3.84 -1.01 9.59
N ALA A 126 3.51 -1.13 8.31
CA ALA A 126 3.42 -2.42 7.63
C ALA A 126 3.86 -2.25 6.17
N LEU A 127 4.42 -3.33 5.61
CA LEU A 127 4.65 -3.42 4.18
C LEU A 127 3.38 -3.95 3.52
N THR A 128 3.09 -3.42 2.34
CA THR A 128 2.12 -3.98 1.41
C THR A 128 2.69 -5.20 0.70
N ASP A 129 1.83 -6.07 0.17
CA ASP A 129 2.25 -7.21 -0.65
C ASP A 129 3.11 -6.77 -1.86
N TYR A 130 2.87 -5.58 -2.40
CA TYR A 130 3.65 -5.03 -3.50
C TYR A 130 5.08 -4.72 -3.07
N GLU A 131 5.26 -4.07 -1.92
CA GLU A 131 6.57 -3.72 -1.37
C GLU A 131 7.37 -4.96 -0.95
N VAL A 132 6.72 -5.96 -0.35
CA VAL A 132 7.36 -7.25 -0.04
C VAL A 132 7.88 -7.91 -1.32
N ARG A 133 7.06 -7.94 -2.38
CA ARG A 133 7.46 -8.51 -3.68
C ARG A 133 8.53 -7.69 -4.40
N LEU A 134 8.62 -6.38 -4.15
CA LEU A 134 9.74 -5.57 -4.66
C LEU A 134 11.05 -5.97 -3.97
N ILE A 135 11.02 -6.15 -2.65
CA ILE A 135 12.21 -6.51 -1.84
C ILE A 135 12.66 -7.94 -2.11
N GLU A 136 11.76 -8.83 -2.52
CA GLU A 136 12.09 -10.22 -2.89
C GLU A 136 13.00 -10.33 -4.13
N ARG A 137 13.00 -9.32 -5.02
CA ARG A 137 13.72 -9.36 -6.31
C ARG A 137 15.22 -9.15 -6.15
#